data_AF-A0A2E7LP37-F1
#
_entry.id   AF-A0A2E7LP37-F1
#
_cell.length_a   1.000
_cell.length_b   1.000
_cell.length_c   1.000
_cell.angle_alpha   90.00
_cell.angle_beta   90.00
_cell.angle_gamma   90.00
#
_symmetry.space_group_name_H-M   'P 1'
#
loop_
_entity.id
_entity.type
_entity.pdbx_description
1 polymer ?
#
loop_
_entity_poly.entity_id
_entity_poly.type
_entity_poly.pdbx_seq_one_letter_code
_entity_poly.pdbx_strand_id
1 'polypeptide(L)' 'MKVGDLIRANFPKSPPMIGVILDIFKNHSRQLWEAKVLWKNGEIKNIALTGWEEVINENR' A
#
# COMPACT_ATOMS: atom_id res chain seq x y z
N MET A 1 8.09 -5.82 -1.69
CA MET A 1 6.66 -5.48 -1.85
C MET A 1 6.19 -6.01 -3.19
N LYS A 2 5.12 -6.80 -3.20
CA LYS A 2 4.49 -7.42 -4.37
C LYS A 2 2.98 -7.54 -4.16
N VAL A 3 2.25 -7.86 -5.22
CA VAL A 3 0.82 -8.22 -5.14
C VAL A 3 0.65 -9.39 -4.16
N GLY A 4 -0.35 -9.28 -3.29
CA GLY A 4 -0.64 -10.23 -2.21
C GLY A 4 0.11 -9.95 -0.90
N ASP A 5 1.08 -9.02 -0.87
CA ASP A 5 1.73 -8.65 0.39
C ASP A 5 0.74 -7.90 1.30
N LEU A 6 0.79 -8.26 2.59
CA LEU A 6 0.15 -7.49 3.65
C LEU A 6 1.08 -6.36 4.05
N ILE A 7 0.59 -5.13 4.03
CA ILE A 7 1.36 -3.94 4.38
C ILE A 7 0.76 -3.21 5.58
N ARG A 8 1.64 -2.54 6.34
CA ARG A 8 1.30 -1.48 7.28
C ARG A 8 1.76 -0.15 6.69
N ALA A 9 0.83 0.74 6.41
CA ALA A 9 1.11 2.08 5.92
C ALA A 9 1.08 3.10 7.06
N ASN A 10 2.18 3.84 7.23
CA ASN A 10 2.36 4.84 8.27
C ASN A 10 2.31 6.26 7.68
N PHE A 11 1.12 6.71 7.28
CA PHE A 11 0.96 8.06 6.72
C PHE A 11 1.13 9.15 7.79
N PRO A 12 1.81 10.27 7.49
CA PRO A 12 1.86 11.42 8.38
C PRO A 12 0.46 11.92 8.68
N LYS A 13 0.21 12.20 9.96
CA LYS A 13 -1.09 12.72 10.45
C LYS A 13 -2.27 11.76 10.30
N SER A 14 -2.03 10.48 10.02
CA SER A 14 -3.07 9.43 10.05
C SER A 14 -2.63 8.27 10.92
N PRO A 15 -3.57 7.54 11.56
CA PRO A 15 -3.22 6.30 12.24
C PRO A 15 -2.68 5.26 11.25
N PRO A 16 -1.78 4.37 11.67
CA PRO A 16 -1.31 3.27 10.84
C PRO A 16 -2.47 2.44 10.30
N MET A 17 -2.46 2.17 9.00
CA MET A 17 -3.47 1.35 8.34
C MET A 17 -2.87 0.07 7.81
N ILE A 18 -3.64 -1.02 7.90
CA ILE A 18 -3.23 -2.33 7.39
C ILE A 18 -4.08 -2.66 6.17
N GLY A 19 -3.43 -3.14 5.12
CA GLY A 19 -4.10 -3.54 3.87
C GLY A 19 -3.30 -4.53 3.06
N VAL A 20 -3.94 -5.11 2.06
CA VAL A 20 -3.34 -6.08 1.13
C VAL A 20 -3.18 -5.42 -0.24
N ILE A 21 -2.00 -5.60 -0.85
CA ILE A 21 -1.73 -5.09 -2.19
C ILE A 21 -2.47 -5.93 -3.23
N LEU A 22 -3.31 -5.28 -4.01
CA LEU A 22 -4.03 -5.87 -5.13
C LEU A 22 -3.28 -5.68 -6.46
N ASP A 23 -2.59 -4.55 -6.62
CA ASP A 23 -1.88 -4.21 -7.86
C ASP A 23 -0.79 -3.15 -7.60
N ILE A 24 0.23 -3.10 -8.46
CA ILE A 24 1.31 -2.10 -8.43
C ILE A 24 1.54 -1.58 -9.85
N PHE A 25 1.40 -0.27 -10.05
CA PHE A 25 1.51 0.34 -11.38
C PHE A 25 2.18 1.72 -11.32
N LYS A 26 2.73 2.16 -12.45
CA LYS A 26 3.32 3.50 -12.57
C LYS A 26 2.23 4.49 -13.01
N ASN A 27 1.96 5.50 -12.20
CA ASN A 27 1.10 6.61 -12.59
C ASN A 27 1.88 7.57 -13.49
N HIS A 28 1.58 7.57 -14.79
CA HIS A 28 2.28 8.39 -15.78
C HIS A 28 2.07 9.89 -15.58
N SER A 29 0.88 10.31 -15.13
CA SER A 29 0.56 11.73 -14.91
C SER A 29 1.36 12.32 -13.75
N ARG A 30 1.68 11.50 -12.74
CA ARG A 30 2.42 11.92 -11.54
C ARG A 30 3.88 11.43 -11.52
N GLN A 31 4.27 10.66 -12.53
CA GLN A 31 5.57 9.99 -12.65
C GLN A 31 6.02 9.19 -11.41
N LEU A 32 5.08 8.62 -10.66
CA LEU A 32 5.35 7.88 -9.42
C LEU A 32 4.69 6.49 -9.42
N TRP A 33 5.23 5.59 -8.62
CA TRP A 33 4.66 4.25 -8.43
C TRP A 33 3.51 4.33 -7.42
N GLU A 34 2.38 3.72 -7.75
CA GLU A 34 1.23 3.57 -6.88
C GLU A 34 0.91 2.09 -6.66
N ALA A 35 0.36 1.78 -5.49
CA ALA A 35 -0.21 0.48 -5.19
C ALA A 35 -1.71 0.61 -4.95
N LYS A 36 -2.49 -0.29 -5.55
CA LYS A 36 -3.91 -0.45 -5.24
C LYS A 36 -4.03 -1.37 -4.03
N VAL A 37 -4.63 -0.89 -2.96
CA VAL A 37 -4.66 -1.58 -1.66
C VAL A 37 -6.10 -1.80 -1.21
N LEU A 38 -6.41 -3.03 -0.77
CA LEU A 38 -7.62 -3.35 -0.02
C LEU A 38 -7.32 -3.17 1.48
N TRP A 39 -7.92 -2.17 2.09
CA TRP A 39 -7.73 -1.84 3.50
C TRP A 39 -8.60 -2.71 4.40
N LYS A 40 -8.17 -2.87 5.67
CA LYS A 40 -8.90 -3.67 6.67
C LYS A 40 -10.35 -3.20 6.91
N ASN A 41 -10.65 -1.93 6.64
CA ASN A 41 -12.01 -1.37 6.72
C ASN A 41 -12.89 -1.71 5.50
N GLY A 42 -12.37 -2.46 4.52
CA GLY A 42 -13.07 -2.84 3.30
C GLY A 42 -12.95 -1.84 2.15
N GLU A 43 -12.32 -0.68 2.36
CA GLU A 43 -12.10 0.29 1.30
C GLU A 43 -10.98 -0.15 0.35
N ILE A 44 -11.14 0.15 -0.94
CA ILE A 44 -10.07 0.01 -1.94
C ILE A 44 -9.60 1.40 -2.33
N LYS A 45 -8.33 1.70 -2.09
CA LYS A 45 -7.71 2.99 -2.47
C LYS A 45 -6.31 2.79 -3.02
N ASN A 46 -5.91 3.69 -3.90
CA ASN A 46 -4.55 3.76 -4.41
C ASN A 46 -3.70 4.63 -3.47
N ILE A 47 -2.48 4.18 -3.21
CA ILE A 47 -1.48 4.94 -2.44
C ILE A 47 -0.20 5.07 -3.23
N ALA A 48 0.47 6.22 -3.09
CA ALA A 48 1.80 6.40 -3.63
C ALA A 48 2.80 5.58 -2.81
N LEU A 49 3.69 4.85 -3.47
CA LEU A 49 4.77 4.13 -2.82
C LEU A 49 5.89 5.12 -2.47
N THR A 50 5.85 5.66 -1.27
CA THR A 50 6.80 6.68 -0.78
C THR A 50 7.83 6.11 0.20
N GLY A 51 7.71 4.83 0.56
CA GLY A 51 8.56 4.18 1.55
C GLY A 51 8.04 4.30 2.99
N TRP A 52 6.80 4.78 3.16
CA TRP A 52 6.09 4.77 4.44
C TRP A 52 5.31 3.47 4.68
N GLU A 53 5.33 2.58 3.69
CA GLU A 53 4.70 1.28 3.70
C GLU A 53 5.71 0.21 4.07
N GLU A 54 5.40 -0.55 5.11
CA GLU A 54 6.19 -1.69 5.56
C GLU A 54 5.43 -2.98 5.22
N VAL A 55 6.11 -3.95 4.61
CA VAL A 55 5.55 -5.29 4.40
C VAL A 55 5.58 -6.05 5.72
N ILE A 56 4.44 -6.54 6.18
CA ILE A 56 4.26 -7.16 7.51
C ILE A 56 3.80 -8.62 7.44
N ASN A 57 3.79 -9.27 6.26
CA ASN A 57 3.49 -10.70 6.23
C ASN A 57 4.67 -11.52 6.80
N GLU A 58 4.41 -12.31 7.83
CA GLU A 58 5.38 -13.21 8.47
C GLU A 58 5.68 -14.48 7.64
N ASN A 59 5.54 -14.46 6.32
CA ASN A 59 5.93 -15.60 5.50
C ASN A 59 7.42 -15.51 5.15
N ARG A 60 8.24 -16.01 6.07
CA ARG A 60 9.52 -16.66 5.75
C ARG A 60 9.29 -17.93 4.96
#